data_AF-A0A392W4Z2-F1
#
_entry.id   AF-A0A392W4Z2-F1
#
_cell.length_a   1.000
_cell.length_b   1.000
_cell.length_c   1.000
_cell.angle_alpha   90.00
_cell.angle_beta   90.00
_cell.angle_gamma   90.00
#
_symmetry.space_group_name_H-M   'P 1'
#
loop_
_entity.id
_entity.type
_entity.pdbx_description
1 polymer ?
#
loop_
_entity_poly.entity_id
_entity_poly.type
_entity_poly.pdbx_seq_one_letter_code
_entity_poly.pdbx_strand_id
1 'polypeptide(L)' 'KIEGREVKRLRNKEISSVKVVWGGPAGEYATWELENKMRESYPELFPGNFRGRKFFKGVEL' A
#
# COMPACT_ATOMS: atom_id res chain seq x y z
N LYS A 1 -1.36 -8.01 7.23
CA LYS A 1 0.11 -7.82 7.10
C LYS A 1 0.50 -7.77 5.62
N ILE A 2 1.61 -7.12 5.26
CA ILE A 2 2.10 -7.12 3.87
C ILE A 2 3.08 -8.28 3.68
N GLU A 3 2.81 -9.14 2.70
CA GLU A 3 3.62 -10.34 2.40
C GLU A 3 4.39 -10.23 1.08
N GLY A 4 4.13 -9.20 0.27
CA GLY A 4 4.79 -9.04 -1.02
C GLY A 4 4.60 -7.65 -1.58
N ARG A 5 5.50 -7.26 -2.48
CA ARG A 5 5.43 -6.01 -3.24
C ARG A 5 5.84 -6.28 -4.68
N GLU A 6 5.15 -5.64 -5.61
CA GLU A 6 5.46 -5.70 -7.04
C GLU A 6 5.32 -4.31 -7.64
N VAL A 7 6.22 -3.97 -8.57
CA VAL A 7 6.11 -2.77 -9.39
C VAL A 7 5.95 -3.20 -10.85
N LYS A 8 4.79 -2.89 -11.42
CA LYS A 8 4.52 -3.09 -12.84
C LYS A 8 4.92 -1.83 -13.61
N ARG A 9 5.86 -1.98 -14.55
CA ARG A 9 6.27 -0.90 -15.45
C ARG A 9 5.45 -0.95 -16.73
N LEU A 10 4.71 0.11 -17.00
CA LEU A 10 4.05 0.38 -18.27
C LEU A 10 4.92 1.36 -19.09
N ARG A 11 4.56 1.57 -20.37
CA ARG A 11 5.32 2.40 -21.31
C ARG A 11 5.66 3.81 -20.79
N ASN A 12 4.78 4.38 -19.96
CA ASN A 12 4.87 5.75 -19.45
C ASN A 12 4.57 5.89 -17.95
N LYS A 13 4.37 4.77 -17.24
CA LYS A 13 3.96 4.80 -15.83
C LYS A 13 4.41 3.56 -15.08
N GLU A 14 4.68 3.71 -13.79
CA GLU A 14 4.90 2.60 -12.87
C GLU A 14 3.72 2.47 -11.92
N ILE A 15 3.31 1.24 -11.64
CA ILE A 15 2.23 0.91 -10.71
C ILE A 15 2.79 -0.02 -9.64
N SER A 16 2.82 0.48 -8.40
CA SER A 16 3.24 -0.28 -7.23
C SER A 16 2.04 -0.93 -6.55
N SER A 17 2.09 -2.24 -6.36
CA SER A 17 1.07 -3.02 -5.66
C SER A 17 1.69 -3.82 -4.52
N VAL A 18 0.92 -4.05 -3.47
CA VAL A 18 1.30 -4.83 -2.30
C VAL A 18 0.35 -5.99 -2.11
N LYS A 19 0.90 -7.16 -1.72
CA LYS A 19 0.11 -8.31 -1.32
C LYS A 19 -0.23 -8.18 0.16
N VAL A 20 -1.51 -7.95 0.44
CA VAL A 20 -2.03 -7.76 1.79
C VAL A 20 -2.71 -9.05 2.22
N VAL A 21 -2.26 -9.63 3.33
CA VAL A 21 -2.95 -10.73 4.01
C VAL A 21 -3.87 -10.16 5.07
N TRP A 22 -5.14 -10.50 4.95
CA TRP A 22 -6.22 -10.15 5.85
C TRP A 22 -6.55 -11.37 6.72
N GLY A 23 -6.69 -11.15 8.03
CA GLY A 23 -7.24 -12.15 8.94
C GLY A 23 -8.75 -11.99 9.03
N GLY A 24 -9.49 -13.09 8.93
CA GLY A 24 -10.93 -13.09 9.13
C GLY A 24 -11.44 -14.39 9.77
N PRO A 25 -12.73 -14.45 10.12
CA PRO A 25 -13.34 -15.63 10.75
C PRO A 25 -13.26 -16.90 9.88
N ALA A 26 -13.17 -16.73 8.55
CA ALA A 26 -13.03 -17.81 7.59
C ALA A 26 -11.57 -18.20 7.28
N GLY A 27 -10.60 -17.62 8.00
CA GLY A 27 -9.16 -17.83 7.78
C GLY A 27 -8.45 -16.64 7.17
N GLU A 28 -7.18 -16.85 6.80
CA GLU A 28 -6.37 -15.86 6.12
C GLU A 28 -6.68 -15.83 4.62
N TYR A 29 -6.85 -14.64 4.07
CA TYR A 29 -6.95 -14.44 2.62
C TYR A 29 -6.05 -13.28 2.18
N ALA A 30 -5.61 -13.32 0.91
CA ALA A 30 -4.65 -12.35 0.39
C ALA A 30 -5.19 -11.63 -0.85
N THR A 31 -5.04 -10.30 -0.90
CA THR A 31 -5.38 -9.48 -2.07
C THR A 31 -4.17 -8.65 -2.53
N TRP A 32 -4.15 -8.28 -3.82
CA TRP A 32 -3.18 -7.34 -4.37
C TRP A 32 -3.81 -5.95 -4.46
N GLU A 33 -3.31 -5.01 -3.68
CA GLU A 33 -3.84 -3.66 -3.58
C GLU A 33 -2.79 -2.63 -3.97
N LEU A 34 -3.21 -1.45 -4.43
CA LEU A 34 -2.27 -0.37 -4.75
C LEU A 34 -1.54 0.12 -3.50
N GLU A 35 -0.22 0.27 -3.59
CA GLU A 35 0.62 0.62 -2.44
C GLU A 35 0.23 1.99 -1.85
N ASN A 36 -0.04 2.99 -2.71
CA ASN A 36 -0.40 4.34 -2.26
C ASN A 36 -1.70 4.33 -1.44
N LYS A 37 -2.75 3.68 -1.96
CA LYS A 37 -4.05 3.56 -1.29
C LYS A 37 -3.91 2.86 0.06
N MET A 38 -3.10 1.79 0.11
CA MET A 38 -2.87 1.03 1.34
C MET A 38 -2.06 1.81 2.38
N ARG A 39 -1.07 2.63 1.96
CA ARG A 39 -0.33 3.51 2.87
C ARG A 39 -1.19 4.62 3.48
N GLU A 40 -2.21 5.07 2.75
CA GLU A 40 -3.18 6.05 3.24
C GLU A 40 -4.20 5.40 4.19
N SER A 41 -4.76 4.27 3.79
CA SER A 41 -5.88 3.61 4.49
C SER A 41 -5.44 2.74 5.67
N TYR A 42 -4.32 2.04 5.54
CA TYR A 42 -3.80 1.08 6.52
C TYR A 42 -2.29 1.29 6.75
N PRO A 43 -1.90 2.48 7.25
CA PRO A 43 -0.51 2.86 7.42
C PRO A 43 0.29 1.95 8.36
N GLU A 44 -0.39 1.33 9.33
CA GLU A 44 0.17 0.41 10.32
C GLU A 44 0.69 -0.89 9.69
N LEU A 45 0.22 -1.23 8.48
CA LEU A 45 0.70 -2.40 7.76
C LEU A 45 2.09 -2.19 7.13
N PHE A 46 2.61 -0.95 7.13
CA PHE A 46 3.89 -0.61 6.52
C PHE A 46 4.96 -0.30 7.59
N PRO A 47 6.16 -0.90 7.50
CA PRO A 47 7.26 -0.57 8.39
C PRO A 47 7.74 0.87 8.15
N GLY A 48 7.95 1.63 9.23
CA GLY A 48 8.55 2.97 9.19
C GLY A 48 7.60 4.16 9.29
N ASN A 49 6.30 3.94 9.49
CA ASN A 49 5.30 5.02 9.53
C ASN A 49 5.26 5.83 10.84
N PHE A 50 6.25 5.66 11.73
CA PHE A 50 6.37 6.37 13.03
C PHE A 50 7.24 7.63 13.01
N ARG A 51 7.84 8.02 11.87
CA ARG A 51 8.68 9.22 11.80
C ARG A 51 8.01 10.30 10.95
N GLY A 52 7.09 11.05 11.57
CA GLY A 52 6.68 12.40 11.17
C GLY A 52 6.02 12.54 9.80
N ARG A 53 4.70 12.29 9.72
CA ARG A 53 3.91 12.70 8.56
C ARG A 53 3.79 14.24 8.55
N LYS A 54 4.66 14.92 7.80
CA LYS A 54 4.27 16.17 7.13
C LYS A 54 3.45 15.77 5.91
N PHE A 55 2.13 15.88 6.04
CA PHE A 55 1.21 15.85 4.93
C PHE A 55 1.51 17.08 4.03
N PHE A 56 2.23 16.88 2.93
CA PHE A 56 2.17 17.84 1.84
C PHE A 56 0.98 17.45 0.95
N LYS A 57 -0.11 18.20 1.14
CA LYS A 57 -1.22 18.27 0.20
C LYS A 57 -0.81 19.25 -0.92
N GLY A 58 -1.06 18.86 -2.18
CA GLY A 58 -0.82 19.65 -3.39
C GLY A 58 -0.03 18.83 -4.40
N VAL A 59 -0.53 18.54 -5.60
CA VAL A 59 -1.10 19.50 -6.55
C VAL A 59 -2.20 18.82 -7.40
N GLU A 60 -3.36 19.47 -7.46
CA GLU A 60 -4.22 19.48 -8.63
C GLU A 60 -4.13 20.92 -9.18
N LEU A 61 -3.35 21.10 -10.25
CA LEU A 61 -3.34 22.11 -11.31
C LEU A 61 -2.24 21.72 -12.31
#